data_AF-A0A3M1MN83-F1
#
_entry.id   AF-A0A3M1MN83-F1
#
_cell.length_a   1.000
_cell.length_b   1.000
_cell.length_c   1.000
_cell.angle_alpha   90.00
_cell.angle_beta   90.00
_cell.angle_gamma   90.00
#
_symmetry.space_group_name_H-M   'P 1'
#
loop_
_entity.id
_entity.type
_entity.pdbx_description
1 polymer ?
#
loop_
_entity_poly.entity_id
_entity_poly.type
_entity_poly.pdbx_seq_one_letter_code
_entity_poly.pdbx_strand_id
1 'polypeptide(L)'
;FQPCPGRINDLFIPGGPGVRFDSHVKAGYTVPPFYDSMIGKLIVHRPTRQEAIACMLRALHEFEVDGIATTVPFHMRVLQEPAFASGQVDTKWVERELL
;
A
#
# COMPACT_ATOMS: atom_id res chain seq x y z
N PHE A 1 -6.68 8.79 -7.88
CA PHE A 1 -5.40 9.22 -7.27
C PHE A 1 -5.42 10.64 -6.70
N GLN A 2 -6.55 11.35 -6.67
CA GLN A 2 -6.63 12.61 -5.93
C GLN A 2 -6.41 12.35 -4.42
N PRO A 3 -5.61 13.17 -3.72
CA PRO A 3 -5.45 13.06 -2.27
C PRO A 3 -6.79 13.11 -1.52
N CYS A 4 -6.89 12.37 -0.42
CA CYS A 4 -8.06 12.34 0.45
C CYS A 4 -7.65 12.76 1.88
N PRO A 5 -7.43 14.06 2.13
CA PRO A 5 -7.15 14.55 3.48
C PRO A 5 -8.39 14.37 4.37
N GLY A 6 -8.17 14.08 5.64
CA GLY A 6 -9.25 13.75 6.56
C GLY A 6 -8.74 13.14 7.86
N ARG A 7 -9.67 12.85 8.76
CA ARG A 7 -9.36 12.19 10.03
C ARG A 7 -9.31 10.68 9.81
N ILE A 8 -8.24 10.04 10.27
CA ILE A 8 -8.16 8.60 10.38
C ILE A 8 -8.94 8.21 11.63
N ASN A 9 -10.07 7.54 11.48
CA ASN A 9 -10.89 7.13 12.63
C ASN A 9 -10.23 5.93 13.30
N ASP A 10 -10.01 4.87 12.53
CA ASP A 10 -9.39 3.63 12.95
C ASP A 10 -8.24 3.26 12.00
N LEU A 11 -7.24 2.57 12.56
CA LEU A 11 -6.04 2.17 11.85
C LEU A 11 -5.61 0.78 12.33
N PHE A 12 -5.71 -0.22 11.47
CA PHE A 12 -5.20 -1.55 11.72
C PHE A 12 -3.92 -1.77 10.91
N ILE A 13 -2.78 -1.89 11.58
CA ILE A 13 -1.48 -2.04 10.94
C ILE A 13 -1.13 -3.54 10.84
N PRO A 14 -0.82 -4.07 9.64
CA PRO A 14 -0.45 -5.47 9.48
C PRO A 14 0.90 -5.76 10.13
N GLY A 15 1.07 -7.00 10.59
CA GLY A 15 2.30 -7.46 11.23
C GLY A 15 2.76 -8.83 10.74
N GLY A 16 3.51 -9.50 11.60
CA GLY A 16 4.07 -10.82 11.35
C GLY A 16 5.46 -10.80 10.70
N PRO A 17 6.07 -11.98 10.50
CA PRO A 17 7.45 -12.08 10.03
C PRO A 17 7.65 -11.33 8.71
N GLY A 18 8.71 -10.54 8.59
CA GLY A 18 9.08 -9.84 7.35
C GLY A 18 8.14 -8.73 6.90
N VAL A 19 7.19 -8.30 7.75
CA VAL A 19 6.37 -7.10 7.52
C VAL A 19 6.87 -5.99 8.44
N ARG A 20 7.10 -4.80 7.88
CA ARG A 20 7.47 -3.58 8.60
C ARG A 20 6.57 -2.44 8.13
N PHE A 21 6.11 -1.63 9.07
CA PHE A 21 5.34 -0.43 8.77
C PHE A 21 6.02 0.79 9.40
N ASP A 22 6.37 1.76 8.56
CA ASP A 22 6.94 3.04 8.99
C ASP A 22 5.92 4.13 8.76
N SER A 23 5.50 4.81 9.83
CA SER A 23 4.45 5.81 9.76
C SER A 23 4.60 6.87 10.85
N HIS A 24 4.06 8.05 10.57
CA HIS A 24 3.88 9.12 11.54
C HIS A 24 2.43 9.24 12.02
N VAL A 25 1.50 8.49 11.42
CA VAL A 25 0.06 8.58 11.70
C VAL A 25 -0.37 7.55 12.74
N LYS A 26 -1.50 7.81 13.37
CA LYS A 26 -2.20 6.92 14.30
C LYS A 26 -3.70 7.19 14.24
N ALA A 27 -4.53 6.29 14.78
CA ALA A 27 -5.95 6.54 14.94
C ALA A 27 -6.19 7.88 15.64
N GLY A 28 -7.14 8.66 15.12
CA GLY A 28 -7.44 10.03 15.53
C GLY A 28 -6.58 11.13 14.87
N TYR A 29 -5.53 10.80 14.12
CA TYR A 29 -4.73 11.79 13.38
C TYR A 29 -5.51 12.37 12.19
N THR A 30 -5.38 13.67 11.96
CA THR A 30 -5.98 14.36 10.79
C THR A 30 -4.91 14.68 9.77
N VAL A 31 -5.00 14.04 8.60
CA VAL A 31 -4.11 14.28 7.46
C VAL A 31 -4.41 15.67 6.88
N PRO A 32 -3.45 16.62 6.91
CA PRO A 32 -3.65 17.95 6.38
C PRO A 32 -3.64 17.96 4.84
N PRO A 33 -4.31 18.92 4.20
CA PRO A 33 -4.33 19.05 2.74
C PRO A 33 -3.08 19.76 2.18
N PHE A 34 -2.15 20.19 3.03
CA PHE A 34 -1.05 21.09 2.65
C PHE A 34 0.27 20.39 2.31
N TYR A 35 0.39 19.10 2.63
CA TYR A 35 1.59 18.29 2.42
C TYR A 35 1.28 17.07 1.54
N ASP A 36 2.26 16.18 1.38
CA ASP A 36 2.05 14.95 0.63
C ASP A 36 1.01 14.04 1.30
N SER A 37 0.37 13.18 0.51
CA SER A 37 -0.67 12.27 0.99
C SER A 37 -0.12 10.97 1.59
N MET A 38 1.17 10.92 1.92
CA MET A 38 1.82 9.70 2.41
C MET A 38 1.55 9.49 3.89
N ILE A 39 0.69 8.53 4.21
CA ILE A 39 0.39 8.16 5.60
C ILE A 39 1.39 7.15 6.18
N GLY A 40 2.11 6.40 5.35
CA GLY A 40 3.10 5.44 5.80
C GLY A 40 3.68 4.59 4.68
N LYS A 41 4.68 3.77 5.03
CA LYS A 41 5.36 2.83 4.13
C LYS A 41 5.15 1.42 4.68
N LEU A 42 4.46 0.58 3.91
CA LEU A 42 4.37 -0.85 4.17
C LEU A 42 5.47 -1.57 3.39
N ILE A 43 6.35 -2.24 4.10
CA ILE A 43 7.57 -2.84 3.57
C ILE A 43 7.53 -4.34 3.87
N VAL A 44 7.79 -5.15 2.86
CA VAL A 44 7.86 -6.61 2.99
C VAL A 44 9.19 -7.13 2.50
N HIS A 45 9.75 -8.07 3.27
CA HIS A 45 10.97 -8.79 2.91
C HIS A 45 10.78 -10.31 3.03
N ARG A 46 11.11 -11.02 1.94
CA ARG A 46 11.12 -12.48 1.82
C ARG A 46 12.25 -12.93 0.89
N PRO A 47 12.71 -14.19 1.00
CA PRO A 47 13.79 -14.73 0.18
C PRO A 47 13.53 -14.66 -1.33
N THR A 48 12.27 -14.79 -1.77
CA THR A 48 11.91 -14.75 -3.20
C THR A 48 10.90 -13.66 -3.52
N ARG A 49 10.87 -13.23 -4.79
CA ARG A 49 9.87 -12.26 -5.30
C ARG A 49 8.45 -12.76 -5.10
N GLN A 50 8.20 -14.04 -5.37
CA GLN A 50 6.88 -14.65 -5.22
C GLN A 50 6.41 -14.62 -3.76
N GLU A 51 7.28 -15.01 -2.81
CA GLU A 51 6.95 -14.95 -1.38
C GLU A 51 6.77 -13.50 -0.90
N ALA A 52 7.57 -12.55 -1.40
CA ALA A 52 7.45 -11.15 -1.05
C ALA A 52 6.11 -10.57 -1.53
N ILE A 53 5.69 -10.89 -2.76
CA ILE A 53 4.40 -10.49 -3.31
C ILE A 53 3.25 -11.12 -2.51
N ALA A 54 3.31 -12.43 -2.23
CA ALA A 54 2.28 -13.11 -1.43
C ALA A 54 2.16 -12.51 -0.02
N CYS A 55 3.29 -12.22 0.63
CA CYS A 55 3.29 -11.59 1.95
C CYS A 55 2.80 -10.14 1.90
N MET A 56 3.11 -9.38 0.85
CA MET A 56 2.60 -8.02 0.65
C MET A 56 1.08 -8.03 0.41
N LEU A 57 0.58 -8.95 -0.41
CA LEU A 57 -0.86 -9.11 -0.62
C LEU A 57 -1.59 -9.42 0.68
N ARG A 58 -1.09 -10.36 1.49
CA ARG A 58 -1.64 -10.63 2.83
C ARG A 58 -1.61 -9.37 3.71
N ALA A 59 -0.48 -8.68 3.78
CA ALA A 59 -0.35 -7.48 4.60
C ALA A 59 -1.29 -6.36 4.14
N LEU A 60 -1.49 -6.18 2.83
CA LEU A 60 -2.45 -5.21 2.27
C LEU A 60 -3.91 -5.62 2.53
N HIS A 61 -4.22 -6.92 2.54
CA HIS A 61 -5.55 -7.42 2.93
C HIS A 61 -5.87 -7.17 4.40
N GLU A 62 -4.87 -7.25 5.27
CA GLU A 62 -5.00 -6.95 6.70
C GLU A 62 -4.97 -5.43 6.97
N PHE A 63 -4.38 -4.62 6.09
CA PHE A 63 -4.19 -3.18 6.34
C PHE A 63 -5.49 -2.40 6.16
N GLU A 64 -6.04 -1.90 7.27
CA GLU A 64 -7.28 -1.14 7.30
C GLU A 64 -7.04 0.30 7.76
N VAL A 65 -7.59 1.25 7.01
CA VAL A 65 -7.55 2.68 7.31
C VAL A 65 -8.96 3.22 7.11
N ASP A 66 -9.63 3.60 8.20
CA ASP A 66 -10.96 4.20 8.13
C ASP A 66 -10.90 5.73 8.12
N GLY A 67 -11.84 6.35 7.41
CA GLY A 67 -12.02 7.80 7.32
C GLY A 67 -11.31 8.50 6.15
N ILE A 68 -10.39 7.83 5.46
CA ILE A 68 -9.74 8.34 4.24
C ILE A 68 -9.56 7.24 3.19
N ALA A 69 -9.57 7.62 1.91
CA ALA A 69 -9.22 6.69 0.83
C ALA A 69 -7.70 6.48 0.75
N THR A 70 -7.27 5.25 0.43
CA THR A 70 -5.85 4.89 0.30
C THR A 70 -5.54 4.29 -1.08
N THR A 71 -4.25 4.13 -1.38
CA THR A 71 -3.78 3.45 -2.60
C THR A 71 -3.75 1.92 -2.49
N VAL A 72 -4.21 1.35 -1.37
CA VAL A 72 -4.20 -0.11 -1.12
C VAL A 72 -4.86 -0.90 -2.26
N PRO A 73 -6.09 -0.58 -2.73
CA PRO A 73 -6.73 -1.35 -3.80
C PRO A 73 -5.91 -1.36 -5.10
N PHE A 74 -5.27 -0.22 -5.43
CA PHE A 74 -4.41 -0.13 -6.61
C PHE A 74 -3.15 -0.99 -6.47
N HIS A 75 -2.48 -0.95 -5.31
CA HIS A 75 -1.30 -1.78 -5.08
C HIS A 75 -1.63 -3.27 -5.12
N MET A 76 -2.79 -3.67 -4.59
CA MET A 76 -3.26 -5.06 -4.68
C MET A 76 -3.45 -5.49 -6.14
N ARG A 77 -4.10 -4.66 -6.96
CA ARG A 77 -4.24 -4.91 -8.41
C ARG A 77 -2.87 -5.08 -9.08
N VAL A 78 -1.95 -4.14 -8.87
CA VAL A 78 -0.58 -4.19 -9.44
C VAL A 78 0.12 -5.49 -9.08
N LEU A 79 0.06 -5.91 -7.81
CA LEU A 79 0.73 -7.11 -7.33
C LEU A 79 0.14 -8.43 -7.88
N GLN A 80 -1.10 -8.39 -8.34
CA GLN A 80 -1.80 -9.53 -8.96
C GLN A 80 -1.54 -9.63 -10.48
N GLU A 81 -0.97 -8.61 -11.11
CA GLU A 81 -0.66 -8.63 -12.54
C GLU A 81 0.52 -9.57 -12.86
N PRO A 82 0.38 -10.51 -13.82
CA PRO A 82 1.46 -11.42 -14.19
C PRO A 82 2.74 -10.72 -14.67
N ALA A 83 2.60 -9.60 -15.39
CA ALA A 83 3.73 -8.79 -15.84
C ALA A 83 4.52 -8.24 -14.64
N PHE A 84 3.84 -7.72 -13.61
CA PHE A 84 4.50 -7.28 -12.39
C PHE A 84 5.09 -8.47 -11.63
N ALA A 85 4.34 -9.56 -11.45
CA ALA A 85 4.81 -10.73 -10.72
C ALA A 85 6.09 -11.34 -11.33
N SER A 86 6.17 -11.40 -12.66
CA SER A 86 7.35 -11.88 -13.40
C SER A 86 8.47 -10.84 -13.55
N GLY A 87 8.23 -9.57 -13.19
CA GLY A 87 9.21 -8.49 -13.34
C GLY A 87 9.35 -7.96 -14.78
N GLN A 88 8.42 -8.30 -15.67
CA GLN A 88 8.39 -7.87 -17.07
C GLN A 88 7.60 -6.55 -17.21
N VAL A 89 8.09 -5.50 -16.56
CA VAL A 89 7.47 -4.17 -16.59
C VAL A 89 8.50 -3.10 -16.94
N ASP A 90 8.02 -2.02 -17.55
CA ASP A 90 8.79 -0.83 -17.88
C ASP A 90 8.18 0.41 -17.19
N THR A 91 8.81 1.58 -17.33
CA THR A 91 8.37 2.82 -16.67
C THR A 91 7.02 3.35 -17.17
N LYS A 92 6.50 2.83 -18.28
CA LYS A 92 5.23 3.20 -18.90
C LYS A 92 4.14 2.14 -18.74
N TRP A 93 4.46 0.98 -18.18
CA TRP A 93 3.54 -0.13 -18.03
C TRP A 93 2.25 0.24 -17.27
N VAL A 94 2.37 0.98 -16.16
CA VAL A 94 1.18 1.41 -15.39
C VAL A 94 0.26 2.29 -16.22
N GLU A 95 0.82 3.28 -16.94
CA GLU A 95 0.05 4.19 -17.81
C GLU A 95 -0.62 3.44 -18.97
N ARG A 96 -0.01 2.36 -19.45
CA ARG A 96 -0.47 1.60 -20.62
C ARG A 96 -1.54 0.57 -20.27
N GLU A 97 -1.42 -0.09 -19.12
CA GLU A 97 -2.24 -1.29 -18.81
C GLU A 97 -3.23 -1.07 -17.64
N LEU A 98 -2.99 -0.09 -16.75
CA LEU A 98 -3.74 0.02 -15.49
C LEU A 98 -4.47 1.36 -15.30
N LEU A 99 -4.14 2.39 -16.08
CA LEU A 99 -4.78 3.70 -16.10
C LEU A 99 -5.67 3.85 -17.33
#